data_AF-A0A3G4W997-F1
#
_entry.id   AF-A0A3G4W997-F1
#
_cell.length_a   1.000
_cell.length_b   1.000
_cell.length_c   1.000
_cell.angle_alpha   90.00
_cell.angle_beta   90.00
_cell.angle_gamma   90.00
#
_symmetry.space_group_name_H-M   'P 1'
#
loop_
_entity.id
_entity.type
_entity.pdbx_description
1 polymer ?
#
loop_
_entity_poly.entity_id
_entity_poly.type
_entity_poly.pdbx_seq_one_letter_code
_entity_poly.pdbx_strand_id
1 'polypeptide(L)'
;MPVDAFRKYFEDNPDIFTALVAALAICGSYLAGVRGAKIQAGGGRDQAAAAREAAQITADAQRVAALWTVRQVQLAELIRSADTLVEVCDRFWIDGGDDLAGQVSAASAAVSSRWNEVRLIVTESVVQAAGELARSAMTVEENAQRFAPVMSARNVLSRIVEDDPHVGHEIDEVLAMEVSQGHRARALANLIGDLTEEQAHHIVAYDGPSEVMLRRTAEVRREFTVALNALVHEARTMLRSEDDVVPAVPQQRRRWWQRAA
;
A
#
# COMPACT_ATOMS: atom_id res chain seq x y z
N MET A 1 -4.19 -35.56 -73.15
CA MET A 1 -5.66 -35.52 -73.19
C MET A 1 -6.20 -36.75 -72.48
N PRO A 2 -6.79 -36.60 -71.27
CA PRO A 2 -8.19 -37.05 -71.10
C PRO A 2 -8.98 -36.28 -70.03
N VAL A 3 -8.60 -35.05 -69.65
CA VAL A 3 -9.36 -34.28 -68.64
C VAL A 3 -10.73 -33.88 -69.20
N ASP A 4 -10.81 -33.59 -70.50
CA ASP A 4 -12.04 -33.16 -71.15
C ASP A 4 -13.05 -34.30 -71.36
N ALA A 5 -12.56 -35.52 -71.59
CA ALA A 5 -13.42 -36.71 -71.70
C ALA A 5 -14.00 -37.12 -70.33
N PHE A 6 -13.21 -36.97 -69.26
CA PHE A 6 -13.63 -37.27 -67.90
C PHE A 6 -14.67 -36.26 -67.40
N ARG A 7 -14.49 -34.98 -67.72
CA ARG A 7 -15.45 -33.91 -67.40
C ARG A 7 -16.78 -34.08 -68.13
N LYS A 8 -16.72 -34.39 -69.44
CA LYS A 8 -17.92 -34.57 -70.26
C LYS A 8 -18.75 -35.79 -69.83
N TYR A 9 -18.10 -36.87 -69.38
CA TYR A 9 -18.79 -38.06 -68.87
C TYR A 9 -19.66 -37.79 -67.61
N PHE A 10 -19.23 -36.87 -66.74
CA PHE A 10 -19.96 -36.50 -65.53
C PHE A 10 -21.00 -35.40 -65.75
N GLU A 11 -20.84 -34.56 -66.76
CA GLU A 11 -21.87 -33.58 -67.17
C GLU A 11 -23.10 -34.28 -67.77
N ASP A 12 -22.91 -35.38 -68.52
CA ASP A 12 -24.01 -36.11 -69.17
C ASP A 12 -24.69 -37.16 -68.26
N ASN A 13 -24.14 -37.47 -67.07
CA ASN A 13 -24.69 -38.47 -66.13
C ASN A 13 -24.63 -37.99 -64.66
N PRO A 14 -25.42 -36.97 -64.29
CA PRO A 14 -25.37 -36.36 -62.97
C PRO A 14 -25.71 -37.34 -61.84
N ASP A 15 -26.54 -38.35 -62.10
CA ASP A 15 -26.93 -39.36 -61.11
C ASP A 15 -25.76 -40.26 -60.69
N ILE A 16 -24.84 -40.57 -61.62
CA ILE A 16 -23.64 -41.39 -61.35
C ILE A 16 -22.61 -40.56 -60.56
N PHE A 17 -22.47 -39.27 -60.86
CA PHE A 17 -21.60 -38.36 -60.10
C PHE A 17 -22.11 -38.19 -58.66
N THR A 18 -23.42 -38.02 -58.49
CA THR A 18 -24.06 -37.88 -57.19
C THR A 18 -23.91 -39.14 -56.35
N ALA A 19 -24.07 -40.33 -56.96
CA ALA A 19 -23.84 -41.61 -56.30
C ALA A 19 -22.37 -41.84 -55.91
N LEU A 20 -21.40 -41.43 -56.75
CA LEU A 20 -19.96 -41.56 -56.48
C LEU A 20 -19.50 -40.60 -55.36
N VAL A 21 -20.00 -39.36 -55.35
CA VAL A 21 -19.73 -38.37 -54.30
C VAL A 21 -20.36 -38.80 -52.98
N ALA A 22 -21.57 -39.35 -53.00
CA ALA A 22 -22.20 -39.94 -51.82
C ALA A 22 -21.42 -41.16 -51.29
N ALA A 23 -20.97 -42.06 -52.16
CA ALA A 23 -20.16 -43.21 -51.78
C ALA A 23 -18.78 -42.81 -51.21
N LEU A 24 -18.13 -41.78 -51.77
CA LEU A 24 -16.88 -41.22 -51.22
C LEU A 24 -17.10 -40.51 -49.87
N ALA A 25 -18.24 -39.84 -49.69
CA ALA A 25 -18.61 -39.23 -48.42
C ALA A 25 -18.89 -40.28 -47.33
N ILE A 26 -19.54 -41.39 -47.68
CA ILE A 26 -19.82 -42.51 -46.76
C ILE A 26 -18.54 -43.29 -46.42
N CYS A 27 -17.68 -43.59 -47.39
CA CYS A 27 -16.39 -44.24 -47.14
C CYS A 27 -15.40 -43.34 -46.38
N GLY A 28 -15.41 -42.02 -46.65
CA GLY A 28 -14.61 -41.03 -45.94
C GLY A 28 -15.03 -40.87 -44.47
N SER A 29 -16.33 -40.91 -44.18
CA SER A 29 -16.86 -40.84 -42.81
C SER A 29 -16.64 -42.15 -42.02
N TYR A 30 -16.66 -43.31 -42.66
CA TYR A 30 -16.38 -44.59 -42.01
C TYR A 30 -14.89 -44.77 -41.64
N LEU A 31 -13.96 -44.35 -42.52
CA LEU A 31 -12.52 -44.39 -42.24
C LEU A 31 -12.06 -43.33 -41.22
N ALA A 32 -12.75 -42.18 -41.14
CA ALA A 32 -12.53 -41.17 -40.09
C ALA A 32 -13.05 -41.65 -38.72
N GLY A 33 -14.16 -42.38 -38.66
CA GLY A 33 -14.75 -42.91 -37.42
C GLY A 33 -13.89 -43.96 -36.72
N VAL A 34 -13.27 -44.88 -37.47
CA VAL A 34 -12.51 -46.00 -36.87
C VAL A 34 -11.08 -45.60 -36.46
N ARG A 35 -10.46 -44.63 -37.15
CA ARG A 35 -9.17 -44.03 -36.72
C ARG A 35 -9.36 -42.95 -35.64
N GLY A 36 -10.50 -42.26 -35.61
CA GLY A 36 -10.85 -41.27 -34.60
C GLY A 36 -11.05 -41.86 -33.21
N ALA A 37 -11.67 -43.04 -33.07
CA ALA A 37 -11.97 -43.65 -31.77
C ALA A 37 -10.70 -44.03 -30.96
N LYS A 38 -9.62 -44.46 -31.62
CA LYS A 38 -8.35 -44.82 -30.96
C LYS A 38 -7.51 -43.60 -30.58
N ILE A 39 -7.66 -42.49 -31.32
CA ILE A 39 -7.07 -41.18 -31.02
C ILE A 39 -7.91 -40.43 -29.97
N GLN A 40 -9.23 -40.64 -29.90
CA GLN A 40 -10.11 -40.04 -28.88
C GLN A 40 -9.87 -40.60 -27.47
N ALA A 41 -9.49 -41.88 -27.31
CA ALA A 41 -9.20 -42.45 -26.00
C ALA A 41 -7.85 -41.99 -25.39
N GLY A 42 -6.89 -41.58 -26.24
CA GLY A 42 -5.65 -40.91 -25.84
C GLY A 42 -5.82 -39.40 -25.72
N GLY A 43 -6.46 -38.79 -26.72
CA GLY A 43 -6.76 -37.36 -26.78
C GLY A 43 -7.70 -36.87 -25.68
N GLY A 44 -8.62 -37.70 -25.18
CA GLY A 44 -9.45 -37.34 -24.03
C GLY A 44 -8.67 -37.30 -22.71
N ARG A 45 -7.61 -38.12 -22.56
CA ARG A 45 -6.71 -38.05 -21.40
C ARG A 45 -5.78 -36.84 -21.50
N ASP A 46 -5.27 -36.55 -22.69
CA ASP A 46 -4.42 -35.39 -22.94
C ASP A 46 -5.21 -34.07 -22.82
N GLN A 47 -6.46 -34.03 -23.28
CA GLN A 47 -7.38 -32.90 -23.08
C GLN A 47 -7.77 -32.74 -21.62
N ALA A 48 -8.04 -33.84 -20.90
CA ALA A 48 -8.32 -33.77 -19.46
C ALA A 48 -7.09 -33.34 -18.65
N ALA A 49 -5.88 -33.76 -19.04
CA ALA A 49 -4.63 -33.31 -18.44
C ALA A 49 -4.37 -31.82 -18.72
N ALA A 50 -4.52 -31.38 -19.96
CA ALA A 50 -4.41 -29.98 -20.35
C ALA A 50 -5.47 -29.09 -19.67
N ALA A 51 -6.70 -29.58 -19.50
CA ALA A 51 -7.75 -28.87 -18.78
C ALA A 51 -7.45 -28.75 -17.27
N ARG A 52 -6.88 -29.79 -16.65
CA ARG A 52 -6.41 -29.74 -15.26
C ARG A 52 -5.25 -28.76 -15.09
N GLU A 53 -4.30 -28.78 -16.02
CA GLU A 53 -3.17 -27.85 -16.02
C GLU A 53 -3.63 -26.41 -16.22
N ALA A 54 -4.53 -26.15 -17.16
CA ALA A 54 -5.14 -24.84 -17.37
C ALA A 54 -5.94 -24.37 -16.15
N ALA A 55 -6.69 -25.27 -15.50
CA ALA A 55 -7.42 -24.95 -14.26
C ALA A 55 -6.47 -24.62 -13.11
N GLN A 56 -5.35 -25.35 -12.99
CA GLN A 56 -4.33 -25.09 -11.99
C GLN A 56 -3.62 -23.75 -12.22
N ILE A 57 -3.21 -23.45 -13.45
CA ILE A 57 -2.63 -22.16 -13.84
C ILE A 57 -3.61 -21.02 -13.55
N THR A 58 -4.90 -21.22 -13.85
CA THR A 58 -5.94 -20.21 -13.57
C THR A 58 -6.12 -19.98 -12.08
N ALA A 59 -6.14 -21.06 -11.27
CA ALA A 59 -6.24 -20.96 -9.82
C ALA A 59 -5.02 -20.26 -9.21
N ASP A 60 -3.82 -20.57 -9.69
CA ASP A 60 -2.58 -19.92 -9.25
C ASP A 60 -2.56 -18.44 -9.64
N ALA A 61 -3.00 -18.10 -10.86
CA ALA A 61 -3.14 -16.72 -11.30
C ALA A 61 -4.17 -15.93 -10.46
N GLN A 62 -5.31 -16.54 -10.14
CA GLN A 62 -6.31 -15.94 -9.25
C GLN A 62 -5.77 -15.71 -7.83
N ARG A 63 -4.99 -16.66 -7.31
CA ARG A 63 -4.34 -16.54 -6.01
C ARG A 63 -3.33 -15.40 -5.99
N VAL A 64 -2.51 -15.27 -7.02
CA VAL A 64 -1.53 -14.17 -7.15
C VAL A 64 -2.25 -12.82 -7.24
N ALA A 65 -3.29 -12.70 -8.07
CA ALA A 65 -4.08 -11.48 -8.19
C ALA A 65 -4.76 -11.06 -6.87
N ALA A 66 -5.26 -12.04 -6.10
CA ALA A 66 -5.84 -11.79 -4.79
C ALA A 66 -4.79 -11.27 -3.79
N LEU A 67 -3.60 -11.88 -3.75
CA LEU A 67 -2.50 -11.42 -2.89
C LEU A 67 -2.03 -10.01 -3.26
N TRP A 68 -1.91 -9.72 -4.56
CA TRP A 68 -1.56 -8.40 -5.08
C TRP A 68 -2.53 -7.33 -4.59
N THR A 69 -3.84 -7.61 -4.71
CA THR A 69 -4.90 -6.70 -4.25
C THR A 69 -4.81 -6.45 -2.75
N VAL A 70 -4.62 -7.51 -1.94
CA VAL A 70 -4.50 -7.38 -0.48
C VAL A 70 -3.30 -6.51 -0.09
N ARG A 71 -2.14 -6.70 -0.73
CA ARG A 71 -0.93 -5.91 -0.47
C ARG A 71 -1.13 -4.44 -0.82
N GLN A 72 -1.73 -4.15 -1.97
CA GLN A 72 -1.99 -2.76 -2.40
C GLN A 72 -2.91 -2.05 -1.39
N VAL A 73 -3.99 -2.70 -0.98
CA VAL A 73 -4.95 -2.14 -0.01
C VAL A 73 -4.26 -1.87 1.33
N GLN A 74 -3.52 -2.85 1.86
CA GLN A 74 -2.85 -2.75 3.15
C GLN A 74 -1.77 -1.65 3.18
N LEU A 75 -0.99 -1.50 2.10
CA LEU A 75 -0.03 -0.41 1.98
C LEU A 75 -0.71 0.96 1.91
N ALA A 76 -1.82 1.07 1.18
CA ALA A 76 -2.59 2.31 1.13
C ALA A 76 -3.22 2.66 2.48
N GLU A 77 -3.68 1.66 3.25
CA GLU A 77 -4.19 1.87 4.60
C GLU A 77 -3.09 2.32 5.57
N LEU A 78 -1.88 1.75 5.49
CA LEU A 78 -0.74 2.21 6.29
C LEU A 78 -0.39 3.67 5.98
N ILE A 79 -0.26 4.03 4.70
CA ILE A 79 0.03 5.40 4.28
C ILE A 79 -1.03 6.36 4.82
N ARG A 80 -2.30 6.01 4.64
CA ARG A 80 -3.42 6.84 5.13
C ARG A 80 -3.39 7.00 6.65
N SER A 81 -3.15 5.92 7.40
CA SER A 81 -3.04 6.00 8.86
C SER A 81 -1.87 6.87 9.30
N ALA A 82 -0.73 6.79 8.60
CA ALA A 82 0.44 7.60 8.89
C ALA A 82 0.18 9.09 8.61
N ASP A 83 -0.44 9.41 7.47
CA ASP A 83 -0.87 10.78 7.15
C ASP A 83 -1.89 11.31 8.18
N THR A 84 -2.90 10.53 8.56
CA THR A 84 -3.85 10.91 9.61
C THR A 84 -3.16 11.21 10.93
N LEU A 85 -2.16 10.41 11.34
CA LEU A 85 -1.41 10.69 12.55
C LEU A 85 -0.70 12.04 12.45
N VAL A 86 0.00 12.31 11.35
CA VAL A 86 0.68 13.60 11.13
C VAL A 86 -0.32 14.77 11.15
N GLU A 87 -1.46 14.64 10.47
CA GLU A 87 -2.52 15.68 10.48
C GLU A 87 -3.07 15.95 11.88
N VAL A 88 -3.30 14.90 12.68
CA VAL A 88 -3.78 15.06 14.06
C VAL A 88 -2.70 15.68 14.95
N CYS A 89 -1.44 15.28 14.78
CA CYS A 89 -0.31 15.91 15.48
C CYS A 89 -0.16 17.39 15.13
N ASP A 90 -0.42 17.77 13.89
CA ASP A 90 -0.39 19.17 13.43
C ASP A 90 -1.49 20.00 14.06
N ARG A 91 -2.70 19.45 14.14
CA ARG A 91 -3.81 20.09 14.84
C ARG A 91 -3.51 20.20 16.33
N PHE A 92 -2.96 19.14 16.93
CA PHE A 92 -2.57 19.14 18.33
C PHE A 92 -1.53 20.21 18.62
N TRP A 93 -0.58 20.43 17.71
CA TRP A 93 0.41 21.51 17.80
C TRP A 93 -0.22 22.91 17.84
N ILE A 94 -1.26 23.15 17.05
CA ILE A 94 -1.89 24.47 16.89
C ILE A 94 -2.87 24.73 18.03
N ASP A 95 -3.79 23.78 18.25
CA ASP A 95 -4.95 23.97 19.11
C ASP A 95 -4.71 23.48 20.55
N GLY A 96 -3.89 22.44 20.72
CA GLY A 96 -3.71 21.75 22.00
C GLY A 96 -4.98 21.07 22.54
N GLY A 97 -4.88 20.47 23.73
CA GLY A 97 -6.03 19.95 24.49
C GLY A 97 -6.17 18.41 24.55
N ASP A 98 -6.88 17.95 25.59
CA ASP A 98 -6.99 16.54 25.95
C ASP A 98 -7.70 15.69 24.88
N ASP A 99 -8.74 16.23 24.24
CA ASP A 99 -9.46 15.56 23.16
C ASP A 99 -8.54 15.27 21.95
N LEU A 100 -7.57 16.14 21.68
CA LEU A 100 -6.59 15.94 20.62
C LEU A 100 -5.50 14.95 21.04
N ALA A 101 -5.07 14.96 22.32
CA ALA A 101 -4.15 13.95 22.83
C ALA A 101 -4.71 12.53 22.70
N GLY A 102 -6.01 12.35 22.99
CA GLY A 102 -6.71 11.08 22.76
C GLY A 102 -6.75 10.67 21.28
N GLN A 103 -6.96 11.63 20.37
CA GLN A 103 -6.92 11.38 18.93
C GLN A 103 -5.52 11.01 18.43
N VAL A 104 -4.46 11.65 18.93
CA VAL A 104 -3.06 11.31 18.62
C VAL A 104 -2.78 9.85 19.00
N SER A 105 -3.14 9.46 20.23
CA SER A 105 -2.96 8.09 20.73
C SER A 105 -3.72 7.06 19.88
N ALA A 106 -4.97 7.36 19.52
CA ALA A 106 -5.76 6.48 18.65
C ALA A 106 -5.16 6.34 17.24
N ALA A 107 -4.69 7.45 16.64
CA ALA A 107 -4.04 7.43 15.33
C ALA A 107 -2.69 6.68 15.37
N SER A 108 -1.92 6.83 16.45
CA SER A 108 -0.68 6.10 16.70
C SER A 108 -0.91 4.58 16.79
N ALA A 109 -1.94 4.16 17.54
CA ALA A 109 -2.34 2.76 17.61
C ALA A 109 -2.73 2.20 16.23
N ALA A 110 -3.43 2.99 15.40
CA ALA A 110 -3.80 2.61 14.05
C ALA A 110 -2.56 2.40 13.15
N VAL A 111 -1.60 3.32 13.16
CA VAL A 111 -0.33 3.17 12.41
C VAL A 111 0.40 1.90 12.85
N SER A 112 0.52 1.68 14.16
CA SER A 112 1.18 0.49 14.71
C SER A 112 0.49 -0.81 14.30
N SER A 113 -0.85 -0.85 14.30
CA SER A 113 -1.62 -2.00 13.81
C SER A 113 -1.36 -2.27 12.34
N ARG A 114 -1.48 -1.24 11.48
CA ARG A 114 -1.28 -1.40 10.03
C ARG A 114 0.14 -1.78 9.65
N TRP A 115 1.12 -1.26 10.37
CA TRP A 115 2.51 -1.68 10.21
C TRP A 115 2.68 -3.18 10.50
N ASN A 116 2.08 -3.68 11.59
CA ASN A 116 2.14 -5.09 11.95
C ASN A 116 1.43 -6.01 10.96
N GLU A 117 0.40 -5.53 10.26
CA GLU A 117 -0.28 -6.24 9.17
C GLU A 117 0.59 -6.27 7.90
N VAL A 118 1.09 -5.11 7.46
CA VAL A 118 1.89 -4.96 6.24
C VAL A 118 3.15 -5.84 6.28
N ARG A 119 3.86 -5.89 7.40
CA ARG A 119 5.12 -6.65 7.53
C ARG A 119 4.97 -8.16 7.27
N LEU A 120 3.75 -8.69 7.32
CA LEU A 120 3.47 -10.12 7.15
C LEU A 120 3.23 -10.53 5.69
N ILE A 121 2.96 -9.56 4.81
CA ILE A 121 2.43 -9.85 3.47
C ILE A 121 3.30 -9.28 2.33
N VAL A 122 4.24 -8.39 2.61
CA VAL A 122 5.07 -7.70 1.60
C VAL A 122 6.51 -8.23 1.56
N THR A 123 7.27 -7.82 0.54
CA THR A 123 8.69 -8.15 0.40
C THR A 123 9.56 -7.40 1.42
N GLU A 124 10.76 -7.92 1.69
CA GLU A 124 11.68 -7.34 2.69
C GLU A 124 11.99 -5.85 2.45
N SER A 125 12.17 -5.43 1.20
CA SER A 125 12.44 -4.02 0.89
C SER A 125 11.26 -3.11 1.25
N VAL A 126 10.02 -3.55 0.96
CA VAL A 126 8.80 -2.85 1.34
C VAL A 126 8.61 -2.86 2.85
N VAL A 127 8.96 -3.97 3.55
CA VAL A 127 8.95 -4.02 5.02
C VAL A 127 9.87 -2.94 5.59
N GLN A 128 11.10 -2.82 5.11
CA GLN A 128 12.04 -1.80 5.61
C GLN A 128 11.51 -0.38 5.42
N ALA A 129 11.04 -0.05 4.20
CA ALA A 129 10.51 1.27 3.89
C ALA A 129 9.22 1.59 4.68
N ALA A 130 8.33 0.61 4.87
CA ALA A 130 7.12 0.78 5.68
C ALA A 130 7.45 0.98 7.16
N GLY A 131 8.49 0.31 7.66
CA GLY A 131 8.99 0.49 9.02
C GLY A 131 9.65 1.86 9.24
N GLU A 132 10.29 2.42 8.22
CA GLU A 132 10.78 3.80 8.23
C GLU A 132 9.65 4.81 8.26
N LEU A 133 8.60 4.62 7.43
CA LEU A 133 7.42 5.47 7.46
C LEU A 133 6.76 5.46 8.85
N ALA A 134 6.49 4.26 9.40
CA ALA A 134 5.89 4.13 10.72
C ALA A 134 6.72 4.82 11.81
N ARG A 135 8.04 4.59 11.84
CA ARG A 135 8.94 5.26 12.80
C ARG A 135 8.95 6.78 12.66
N SER A 136 9.01 7.28 11.42
CA SER A 136 8.99 8.73 11.18
C SER A 136 7.67 9.37 11.63
N ALA A 137 6.54 8.70 11.43
CA ALA A 137 5.24 9.15 11.92
C ALA A 137 5.18 9.17 13.46
N MET A 138 5.75 8.16 14.12
CA MET A 138 5.89 8.14 15.60
C MET A 138 6.82 9.27 16.09
N THR A 139 7.87 9.61 15.34
CA THR A 139 8.73 10.75 15.69
C THR A 139 7.97 12.08 15.58
N VAL A 140 7.03 12.21 14.63
CA VAL A 140 6.11 13.37 14.57
C VAL A 140 5.24 13.42 15.82
N GLU A 141 4.68 12.28 16.24
CA GLU A 141 3.90 12.17 17.48
C GLU A 141 4.71 12.59 18.71
N GLU A 142 5.88 12.00 18.92
CA GLU A 142 6.75 12.31 20.06
C GLU A 142 7.07 13.81 20.11
N ASN A 143 7.33 14.39 18.94
CA ASN A 143 7.62 15.81 18.82
C ASN A 143 6.39 16.68 19.15
N ALA A 144 5.21 16.30 18.67
CA ALA A 144 3.95 16.98 18.98
C ALA A 144 3.62 16.88 20.47
N GLN A 145 3.70 15.69 21.08
CA GLN A 145 3.48 15.50 22.52
C GLN A 145 4.43 16.33 23.38
N ARG A 146 5.68 16.48 22.95
CA ARG A 146 6.68 17.24 23.69
C ARG A 146 6.47 18.74 23.65
N PHE A 147 6.08 19.29 22.51
CA PHE A 147 6.12 20.74 22.29
C PHE A 147 4.75 21.38 22.07
N ALA A 148 3.71 20.64 21.69
CA ALA A 148 2.36 21.19 21.55
C ALA A 148 1.84 21.83 22.85
N PRO A 149 2.02 21.23 24.05
CA PRO A 149 1.60 21.87 25.30
C PRO A 149 2.34 23.17 25.56
N VAL A 150 3.63 23.22 25.24
CA VAL A 150 4.47 24.41 25.41
C VAL A 150 4.02 25.52 24.46
N MET A 151 3.75 25.20 23.19
CA MET A 151 3.30 26.16 22.20
C MET A 151 1.90 26.69 22.50
N SER A 152 0.97 25.82 22.91
CA SER A 152 -0.36 26.23 23.35
C SER A 152 -0.29 27.20 24.52
N ALA A 153 0.52 26.88 25.54
CA ALA A 153 0.72 27.76 26.69
C ALA A 153 1.37 29.11 26.30
N ARG A 154 2.37 29.09 25.40
CA ARG A 154 2.99 30.33 24.88
C ARG A 154 2.02 31.18 24.05
N ASN A 155 1.12 30.56 23.28
CA ASN A 155 0.11 31.29 22.52
C ASN A 155 -0.95 31.92 23.43
N VAL A 156 -1.28 31.30 24.57
CA VAL A 156 -2.11 31.93 25.60
C VAL A 156 -1.36 33.13 26.20
N LEU A 157 -0.11 32.94 26.58
CA LEU A 157 0.73 34.01 27.15
C LEU A 157 0.88 35.21 26.20
N SER A 158 1.14 34.96 24.90
CA SER A 158 1.27 36.02 23.89
C SER A 158 0.00 36.87 23.79
N ARG A 159 -1.18 36.24 23.76
CA ARG A 159 -2.46 36.96 23.71
C ARG A 159 -2.67 37.84 24.93
N ILE A 160 -2.31 37.34 26.12
CA ILE A 160 -2.44 38.10 27.37
C ILE A 160 -1.50 39.30 27.40
N VAL A 161 -0.26 39.14 26.93
CA VAL A 161 0.72 40.25 26.83
C VAL A 161 0.33 41.26 25.74
N GLU A 162 -0.30 40.80 24.65
CA GLU A 162 -0.87 41.68 23.63
C GLU A 162 -2.03 42.52 24.17
N ASP A 163 -2.88 41.94 25.03
CA ASP A 163 -4.00 42.61 25.67
C ASP A 163 -3.56 43.56 26.81
N ASP A 164 -2.53 43.19 27.59
CA ASP A 164 -1.92 44.02 28.64
C ASP A 164 -0.38 43.92 28.64
N PRO A 165 0.32 44.87 27.99
CA PRO A 165 1.77 44.89 27.93
C PRO A 165 2.48 45.02 29.29
N HIS A 166 1.80 45.55 30.33
CA HIS A 166 2.40 45.69 31.65
C HIS A 166 2.61 44.35 32.33
N VAL A 167 1.74 43.37 32.07
CA VAL A 167 1.86 41.99 32.57
C VAL A 167 3.12 41.31 32.03
N GLY A 168 3.59 41.70 30.85
CA GLY A 168 4.83 41.18 30.27
C GLY A 168 6.05 41.34 31.18
N HIS A 169 6.19 42.49 31.86
CA HIS A 169 7.31 42.72 32.77
C HIS A 169 7.24 41.84 34.02
N GLU A 170 6.03 41.67 34.58
CA GLU A 170 5.80 40.82 35.75
C GLU A 170 6.04 39.33 35.43
N ILE A 171 5.70 38.90 34.21
CA ILE A 171 6.03 37.55 33.71
C ILE A 171 7.54 37.34 33.67
N ASP A 172 8.30 38.28 33.10
CA ASP A 172 9.76 38.19 33.01
C ASP A 172 10.39 38.11 34.42
N GLU A 173 9.88 38.88 35.38
CA GLU A 173 10.31 38.81 36.78
C GLU A 173 10.07 37.42 37.39
N VAL A 174 8.88 36.84 37.18
CA VAL A 174 8.55 35.48 37.65
C VAL A 174 9.44 34.42 37.01
N LEU A 175 9.70 34.52 35.70
CA LEU A 175 10.55 33.58 34.98
C LEU A 175 12.02 33.67 35.42
N ALA A 176 12.49 34.87 35.78
CA ALA A 176 13.85 35.13 36.25
C ALA A 176 14.11 34.74 37.72
N MET A 177 13.08 34.40 38.51
CA MET A 177 13.25 34.03 39.91
C MET A 177 14.18 32.81 40.08
N GLU A 178 15.17 32.90 40.96
CA GLU A 178 16.07 31.80 41.34
C GLU A 178 15.40 30.80 42.32
N VAL A 179 14.23 30.29 41.93
CA VAL A 179 13.45 29.30 42.70
C VAL A 179 13.16 28.06 41.87
N SER A 180 12.67 26.98 42.52
CA SER A 180 12.37 25.75 41.79
C SER A 180 11.31 25.98 40.70
N GLN A 181 11.37 25.18 39.64
CA GLN A 181 10.42 25.29 38.51
C GLN A 181 8.96 25.21 38.96
N GLY A 182 8.64 24.38 39.96
CA GLY A 182 7.29 24.31 40.52
C GLY A 182 6.82 25.60 41.20
N HIS A 183 7.73 26.32 41.88
CA HIS A 183 7.39 27.63 42.46
C HIS A 183 7.18 28.69 41.38
N ARG A 184 8.03 28.72 40.34
CA ARG A 184 7.85 29.63 39.20
C ARG A 184 6.54 29.36 38.46
N ALA A 185 6.23 28.09 38.19
CA ALA A 185 4.99 27.71 37.52
C ALA A 185 3.76 28.16 38.33
N ARG A 186 3.74 27.93 39.64
CA ARG A 186 2.65 28.38 40.50
C ARG A 186 2.55 29.90 40.60
N ALA A 187 3.67 30.60 40.69
CA ALA A 187 3.70 32.05 40.69
C ALA A 187 3.14 32.61 39.37
N LEU A 188 3.51 32.00 38.24
CA LEU A 188 3.03 32.39 36.91
C LEU A 188 1.52 32.14 36.74
N ALA A 189 1.03 30.97 37.18
CA ALA A 189 -0.41 30.66 37.17
C ALA A 189 -1.23 31.58 38.11
N ASN A 190 -0.65 31.99 39.25
CA ASN A 190 -1.33 32.93 40.15
C ASN A 190 -1.32 34.37 39.62
N LEU A 191 -0.26 34.77 38.92
CA LEU A 191 -0.15 36.05 38.25
C LEU A 191 -1.17 36.16 37.11
N ILE A 192 -1.33 35.07 36.35
CA ILE A 192 -2.19 35.00 35.17
C ILE A 192 -3.35 34.04 35.46
N GLY A 193 -4.47 34.57 35.94
CA GLY A 193 -5.64 33.77 36.34
C GLY A 193 -6.22 32.88 35.22
N ASP A 194 -5.96 33.20 33.95
CA ASP A 194 -6.39 32.42 32.78
C ASP A 194 -5.44 31.28 32.40
N LEU A 195 -4.29 31.16 33.08
CA LEU A 195 -3.27 30.16 32.81
C LEU A 195 -3.36 29.02 33.83
N THR A 196 -3.46 27.77 33.36
CA THR A 196 -3.49 26.62 34.28
C THR A 196 -2.09 26.34 34.87
N GLU A 197 -2.01 25.69 36.05
CA GLU A 197 -0.72 25.30 36.65
C GLU A 197 0.09 24.38 35.72
N GLU A 198 -0.58 23.56 34.90
CA GLU A 198 0.03 22.71 33.88
C GLU A 198 0.63 23.53 32.73
N GLN A 199 -0.12 24.50 32.20
CA GLN A 199 0.39 25.41 31.16
C GLN A 199 1.59 26.22 31.68
N ALA A 200 1.50 26.71 32.92
CA ALA A 200 2.59 27.40 33.58
C ALA A 200 3.83 26.52 33.73
N HIS A 201 3.62 25.25 34.09
CA HIS A 201 4.69 24.27 34.18
C HIS A 201 5.37 24.06 32.83
N HIS A 202 4.63 23.94 31.73
CA HIS A 202 5.20 23.78 30.39
C HIS A 202 6.02 24.99 29.93
N ILE A 203 5.57 26.21 30.25
CA ILE A 203 6.34 27.44 29.96
C ILE A 203 7.67 27.43 30.73
N VAL A 204 7.62 27.14 32.03
CA VAL A 204 8.82 27.18 32.90
C VAL A 204 9.76 26.01 32.64
N ALA A 205 9.23 24.83 32.35
CA ALA A 205 10.02 23.63 32.07
C ALA A 205 10.78 23.73 30.74
N TYR A 206 10.29 24.56 29.81
CA TYR A 206 10.90 24.75 28.51
C TYR A 206 11.19 26.22 28.22
N ASP A 207 12.40 26.64 28.59
CA ASP A 207 12.95 27.99 28.36
C ASP A 207 13.65 28.13 26.98
N GLY A 208 13.54 27.12 26.11
CA GLY A 208 14.18 27.15 24.80
C GLY A 208 13.46 28.09 23.80
N PRO A 209 14.18 28.72 22.86
CA PRO A 209 13.56 29.59 21.86
C PRO A 209 12.59 28.81 20.96
N SER A 210 11.43 29.41 20.65
CA SER A 210 10.40 28.79 19.79
C SER A 210 10.93 28.41 18.40
N GLU A 211 11.93 29.13 17.88
CA GLU A 211 12.57 28.83 16.60
C GLU A 211 13.20 27.43 16.56
N VAL A 212 13.78 26.97 17.67
CA VAL A 212 14.39 25.63 17.75
C VAL A 212 13.32 24.55 17.66
N MET A 213 12.17 24.76 18.30
CA MET A 213 11.02 23.84 18.22
C MET A 213 10.47 23.79 16.79
N LEU A 214 10.23 24.96 16.17
CA LEU A 214 9.71 25.06 14.81
C LEU A 214 10.64 24.39 13.79
N ARG A 215 11.96 24.61 13.95
CA ARG A 215 12.97 23.96 13.10
C ARG A 215 12.93 22.44 13.25
N ARG A 216 12.79 21.93 14.49
CA ARG A 216 12.70 20.49 14.74
C ARG A 216 11.43 19.90 14.12
N THR A 217 10.29 20.57 14.27
CA THR A 217 9.03 20.16 13.62
C THR A 217 9.14 20.12 12.10
N ALA A 218 9.78 21.11 11.48
CA ALA A 218 10.04 21.11 10.04
C ALA A 218 11.01 20.01 9.60
N GLU A 219 12.01 19.67 10.41
CA GLU A 219 12.93 18.55 10.16
C GLU A 219 12.21 17.20 10.19
N VAL A 220 11.47 16.91 11.25
CA VAL A 220 10.75 15.64 11.41
C VAL A 220 9.69 15.46 10.30
N ARG A 221 9.02 16.52 9.86
CA ARG A 221 8.12 16.46 8.69
C ARG A 221 8.82 16.13 7.38
N ARG A 222 10.04 16.65 7.19
CA ARG A 222 10.85 16.31 6.01
C ARG A 222 11.25 14.85 6.05
N GLU A 223 11.68 14.34 7.20
CA GLU A 223 11.99 12.92 7.39
C GLU A 223 10.78 12.02 7.08
N PHE A 224 9.59 12.38 7.56
CA PHE A 224 8.34 11.69 7.21
C PHE A 224 8.08 11.67 5.70
N THR A 225 8.22 12.82 5.04
CA THR A 225 8.02 12.93 3.59
C THR A 225 9.01 12.08 2.80
N VAL A 226 10.27 12.02 3.25
CA VAL A 226 11.31 11.17 2.65
C VAL A 226 10.93 9.70 2.80
N ALA A 227 10.53 9.27 4.00
CA ALA A 227 10.12 7.89 4.27
C ALA A 227 8.87 7.48 3.47
N LEU A 228 7.89 8.37 3.34
CA LEU A 228 6.70 8.16 2.51
C LEU A 228 7.08 7.92 1.05
N ASN A 229 7.96 8.77 0.49
CA ASN A 229 8.41 8.63 -0.89
C ASN A 229 9.19 7.33 -1.11
N ALA A 230 10.02 6.92 -0.15
CA ALA A 230 10.73 5.65 -0.19
C ALA A 230 9.76 4.46 -0.21
N LEU A 231 8.73 4.46 0.66
CA LEU A 231 7.71 3.41 0.66
C LEU A 231 6.95 3.36 -0.67
N VAL A 232 6.54 4.51 -1.21
CA VAL A 232 5.84 4.57 -2.51
C VAL A 232 6.72 4.02 -3.64
N HIS A 233 8.03 4.30 -3.60
CA HIS A 233 8.97 3.76 -4.57
C HIS A 233 9.06 2.23 -4.48
N GLU A 234 9.34 1.69 -3.29
CA GLU A 234 9.47 0.25 -3.06
C GLU A 234 8.18 -0.50 -3.35
N ALA A 235 7.03 0.06 -2.95
CA ALA A 235 5.72 -0.51 -3.27
C ALA A 235 5.50 -0.60 -4.79
N ARG A 236 5.87 0.43 -5.55
CA ARG A 236 5.76 0.40 -7.02
C ARG A 236 6.71 -0.62 -7.64
N THR A 237 7.92 -0.76 -7.12
CA THR A 237 8.90 -1.75 -7.58
C THR A 237 8.39 -3.16 -7.33
N MET A 238 7.87 -3.44 -6.13
CA MET A 238 7.25 -4.72 -5.79
C MET A 238 6.10 -5.05 -6.76
N LEU A 239 5.17 -4.11 -6.96
CA LEU A 239 4.00 -4.33 -7.83
C LEU A 239 4.39 -4.55 -9.30
N ARG A 240 5.45 -3.88 -9.80
CA ARG A 240 5.97 -4.08 -11.16
C ARG A 240 6.74 -5.39 -11.33
N SER A 241 7.51 -5.80 -10.33
CA SER A 241 8.31 -7.03 -10.39
C SER A 241 7.46 -8.29 -10.44
N GLU A 242 6.21 -8.23 -9.96
CA GLU A 242 5.25 -9.33 -10.02
C GLU A 242 4.50 -9.38 -11.37
N ASP A 243 4.38 -8.26 -12.09
CA ASP A 243 3.85 -8.22 -13.46
C ASP A 243 4.80 -8.91 -14.46
N ASP A 244 6.09 -9.02 -14.13
CA ASP A 244 7.13 -9.70 -14.94
C ASP A 244 7.21 -11.22 -14.70
N VAL A 245 6.34 -11.79 -13.87
CA VAL A 245 6.19 -13.25 -13.78
C VAL A 245 5.46 -13.71 -15.05
N VAL A 246 6.23 -13.90 -16.12
CA VAL A 246 5.76 -14.60 -17.32
C VAL A 246 5.07 -15.87 -16.84
N PRO A 247 3.78 -16.10 -17.16
CA PRO A 247 3.11 -17.35 -16.79
C PRO A 247 4.03 -18.46 -17.25
N ALA A 248 4.46 -19.32 -16.32
CA ALA A 248 5.42 -20.37 -16.59
C ALA A 248 4.81 -21.28 -17.66
N VAL A 249 5.01 -20.93 -18.94
CA VAL A 249 4.59 -21.76 -20.05
C VAL A 249 5.40 -23.03 -19.86
N PRO A 250 4.75 -24.19 -19.68
CA PRO A 250 5.49 -25.43 -19.53
C PRO A 250 6.45 -25.52 -20.70
N GLN A 251 7.75 -25.71 -20.43
CA GLN A 251 8.70 -26.01 -21.48
C GLN A 251 8.16 -27.24 -22.21
N GLN A 252 7.52 -27.03 -23.35
CA GLN A 252 7.08 -28.11 -24.22
C GLN A 252 8.34 -28.92 -24.50
N ARG A 253 8.42 -30.11 -23.90
CA ARG A 253 9.44 -31.12 -24.18
C ARG A 253 9.29 -31.51 -25.66
N ARG A 254 9.86 -30.70 -26.55
CA ARG A 254 10.11 -31.03 -27.95
C ARG A 254 11.12 -32.18 -27.97
N ARG A 255 10.69 -33.44 -27.89
CA ARG A 255 11.66 -34.55 -28.02
C ARG A 255 11.08 -35.94 -28.33
N TRP A 256 10.18 -36.07 -29.31
CA TRP A 256 9.72 -37.41 -29.72
C TRP A 256 9.78 -37.71 -31.23
N TRP A 257 10.16 -36.77 -32.11
CA TRP A 257 10.09 -36.97 -33.58
C TRP A 257 11.43 -37.07 -34.33
N GLN A 258 12.59 -37.15 -33.66
CA GLN A 258 13.92 -37.23 -34.32
C GLN A 258 14.60 -38.62 -34.28
N ARG A 259 13.85 -39.72 -34.39
CA ARG A 259 14.44 -41.08 -34.53
C ARG A 259 13.94 -41.88 -35.74
N ALA A 260 13.52 -41.21 -36.80
CA ALA A 260 13.25 -41.88 -38.07
C ALA A 260 13.83 -41.07 -39.23
N ALA A 261 15.16 -41.11 -39.36
CA ALA A 261 15.91 -40.88 -40.58
C ALA A 261 17.21 -41.68 -40.48
#